data_AF-A0A955G4H6-F1
#
_entry.id   AF-A0A955G4H6-F1
#
_cell.length_a   1.000
_cell.length_b   1.000
_cell.length_c   1.000
_cell.angle_alpha   90.00
_cell.angle_beta   90.00
_cell.angle_gamma   90.00
#
_symmetry.space_group_name_H-M   'P 1'
#
loop_
_entity.id
_entity.type
_entity.pdbx_description
1 polymer ?
#
loop_
_entity_poly.entity_id
_entity_poly.type
_entity_poly.pdbx_seq_one_letter_code
_entity_poly.pdbx_strand_id
1 'polypeptide(L)'
;MQFSVECRNARLDAIETVLGASPVLKLFTGAAPANCAAADSGTVLASPTLPADAMAAAASGAKAKSGTWEDTSADANGVAGHFRIYKSDGVTCVIQGTVSGTGGGGDMELDNTTLAAGQTFTVNTFSVTDGNA
;
A
#
# COMPACT_ATOMS: atom_id res chain seq x y z
N MET A 1 16.70 -18.72 11.58
CA MET A 1 15.57 -19.09 12.45
C MET A 1 14.31 -19.06 11.61
N GLN A 2 13.42 -20.06 11.77
CA GLN A 2 12.20 -20.22 10.99
C GLN A 2 10.97 -20.19 11.91
N PHE A 3 9.88 -19.58 11.43
CA PHE A 3 8.58 -19.59 12.10
C PHE A 3 7.58 -20.42 11.33
N SER A 4 6.60 -21.00 12.03
CA SER A 4 5.50 -21.71 11.38
C SER A 4 4.66 -20.76 10.52
N VAL A 5 3.98 -21.31 9.50
CA VAL A 5 3.04 -20.55 8.66
C VAL A 5 1.97 -19.87 9.50
N GLU A 6 1.50 -20.53 10.55
CA GLU A 6 0.50 -19.98 11.48
C GLU A 6 1.01 -18.71 12.19
N CYS A 7 2.23 -18.74 12.74
CA CYS A 7 2.82 -17.55 13.37
C CYS A 7 3.00 -16.41 12.37
N ARG A 8 3.42 -16.71 11.14
CA ARG A 8 3.59 -15.71 10.08
C ARG A 8 2.26 -15.10 9.64
N ASN A 9 1.21 -15.92 9.48
CA ASN A 9 -0.13 -15.45 9.18
C ASN A 9 -0.69 -14.56 10.31
N ALA A 10 -0.54 -14.97 11.57
CA ALA A 10 -1.00 -14.20 12.71
C ALA A 10 -0.35 -12.80 12.80
N ARG A 11 0.95 -12.69 12.47
CA ARG A 11 1.65 -11.40 12.39
C ARG A 11 1.09 -10.52 11.28
N LEU A 12 0.77 -11.09 10.12
CA LEU A 12 0.19 -10.37 8.99
C LEU A 12 -1.25 -9.89 9.28
N ASP A 13 -2.07 -10.72 9.91
CA ASP A 13 -3.44 -10.34 10.27
C ASP A 13 -3.46 -9.23 11.35
N ALA A 14 -2.44 -9.18 12.21
CA ALA A 14 -2.26 -8.08 13.15
C ALA A 14 -2.00 -6.74 12.43
N ILE A 15 -1.35 -6.73 11.27
CA ILE A 15 -1.12 -5.50 10.48
C ILE A 15 -2.45 -4.90 10.03
N GLU A 16 -3.35 -5.71 9.49
CA GLU A 16 -4.68 -5.25 9.09
C GLU A 16 -5.54 -4.82 10.28
N THR A 17 -5.40 -5.50 11.42
CA THR A 17 -6.05 -5.07 12.67
C THR A 17 -5.60 -3.68 13.10
N VAL A 18 -4.31 -3.36 12.95
CA VAL A 18 -3.77 -2.02 13.24
C VAL A 18 -4.23 -0.99 12.21
N LEU A 19 -4.30 -1.39 10.94
CA LEU A 19 -4.73 -0.55 9.82
C LEU A 19 -6.19 -0.11 9.97
N GLY A 20 -7.07 -1.03 10.37
CA GLY A 20 -8.49 -0.78 10.57
C GLY A 20 -9.28 -0.70 9.25
N ALA A 21 -10.58 -0.43 9.36
CA ALA A 21 -11.47 -0.37 8.22
C ALA A 21 -11.33 0.95 7.43
N SER A 22 -11.52 0.85 6.12
CA SER A 22 -11.47 1.97 5.16
C SER A 22 -10.19 2.80 5.28
N PRO A 23 -9.01 2.16 5.16
CA PRO A 23 -7.74 2.88 5.21
C PRO A 23 -7.57 3.82 4.02
N VAL A 24 -6.67 4.78 4.15
CA VAL A 24 -6.36 5.74 3.09
C VAL A 24 -5.01 5.36 2.46
N LEU A 25 -5.00 5.11 1.16
CA LEU A 25 -3.77 5.00 0.38
C LEU A 25 -3.36 6.39 -0.07
N LYS A 26 -2.07 6.72 0.05
CA LYS A 26 -1.50 7.88 -0.64
C LYS A 26 -0.30 7.47 -1.49
N LEU A 27 -0.26 7.99 -2.71
CA LEU A 27 0.87 7.85 -3.62
C LEU A 27 1.69 9.13 -3.61
N PHE A 28 3.01 8.98 -3.66
CA PHE A 28 3.95 10.08 -3.60
C PHE A 28 5.03 9.97 -4.66
N THR A 29 5.58 11.11 -5.05
CA THR A 29 6.82 11.17 -5.83
C THR A 29 8.04 10.86 -4.97
N GLY A 30 9.13 10.39 -5.60
CA GLY A 30 10.41 10.16 -4.92
C GLY A 30 10.43 8.92 -4.02
N ALA A 31 11.47 8.83 -3.18
CA ALA A 31 11.66 7.70 -2.25
C ALA A 31 10.82 7.86 -0.97
N ALA A 32 10.45 6.74 -0.35
CA ALA A 32 9.75 6.74 0.92
C ALA A 32 10.60 7.37 2.05
N PRO A 33 9.96 7.99 3.06
CA PRO A 33 10.63 8.40 4.29
C PRO A 33 11.29 7.21 5.00
N ALA A 34 12.15 7.51 5.98
CA ALA A 34 12.91 6.48 6.70
C ALA A 34 12.04 5.44 7.44
N ASN A 35 10.84 5.80 7.87
CA ASN A 35 9.88 4.91 8.55
C ASN A 35 8.47 5.53 8.57
N CYS A 36 7.47 4.72 8.94
CA CYS A 36 6.08 5.15 9.03
C CYS A 36 5.82 6.29 10.04
N ALA A 37 6.70 6.54 11.02
CA ALA A 37 6.55 7.64 11.95
C ALA A 37 7.11 8.97 11.43
N ALA A 38 7.91 8.94 10.36
CA ALA A 38 8.44 10.13 9.72
C ALA A 38 7.35 10.87 8.92
N ALA A 39 7.53 12.18 8.80
CA ALA A 39 6.66 13.04 7.98
C ALA A 39 6.67 12.60 6.51
N ASP A 40 5.58 12.88 5.81
CA ASP A 40 5.43 12.62 4.38
C ASP A 40 6.53 13.33 3.58
N SER A 41 7.04 12.66 2.55
CA SER A 41 8.03 13.21 1.62
C SER A 41 7.51 13.14 0.19
N GLY A 42 7.93 14.09 -0.64
CA GLY A 42 7.48 14.17 -2.04
C GLY A 42 6.10 14.83 -2.19
N THR A 43 5.62 14.85 -3.42
CA THR A 43 4.31 15.40 -3.79
C THR A 43 3.27 14.31 -3.73
N VAL A 44 2.13 14.56 -3.07
CA VAL A 44 0.97 13.66 -3.11
C VAL A 44 0.40 13.63 -4.53
N LEU A 45 0.28 12.44 -5.10
CA LEU A 45 -0.28 12.22 -6.44
C LEU A 45 -1.70 11.66 -6.41
N ALA A 46 -2.09 11.01 -5.32
CA ALA A 46 -3.39 10.39 -5.15
C ALA A 46 -3.66 10.13 -3.67
N SER A 47 -4.93 10.15 -3.26
CA SER A 47 -5.34 9.92 -1.87
C SER A 47 -6.65 9.11 -1.72
N PRO A 48 -6.84 7.98 -2.44
CA PRO A 48 -8.10 7.23 -2.39
C PRO A 48 -8.32 6.54 -1.04
N THR A 49 -9.60 6.51 -0.63
CA THR A 49 -10.06 5.64 0.47
C THR A 49 -10.25 4.23 -0.06
N LEU A 50 -9.64 3.25 0.60
CA LEU A 50 -9.70 1.85 0.22
C LEU A 50 -10.97 1.16 0.74
N PRO A 51 -11.32 -0.03 0.22
CA PRO A 51 -12.41 -0.84 0.75
C PRO A 51 -12.29 -1.06 2.26
N ALA A 52 -13.44 -1.22 2.94
CA ALA A 52 -13.47 -1.48 4.38
C ALA A 52 -12.64 -2.72 4.77
N ASP A 53 -12.72 -3.76 3.95
CA ASP A 53 -11.89 -4.97 4.01
C ASP A 53 -10.81 -4.88 2.93
N ALA A 54 -9.71 -4.20 3.25
CA ALA A 54 -8.70 -3.82 2.26
C ALA A 54 -7.77 -5.00 1.91
N MET A 55 -7.59 -5.99 2.78
CA MET A 55 -6.64 -7.08 2.59
C MET A 55 -7.30 -8.44 2.81
N ALA A 56 -6.96 -9.42 1.98
CA ALA A 56 -7.46 -10.79 2.16
C ALA A 56 -6.87 -11.41 3.44
N ALA A 57 -7.51 -12.44 4.02
CA ALA A 57 -6.93 -13.20 5.14
C ALA A 57 -5.53 -13.72 4.79
N ALA A 58 -4.59 -13.69 5.75
CA ALA A 58 -3.24 -14.17 5.50
C ALA A 58 -3.21 -15.68 5.25
N ALA A 59 -2.43 -16.10 4.26
CA ALA A 59 -2.24 -17.50 3.89
C ALA A 59 -0.80 -17.74 3.43
N SER A 60 -0.24 -18.91 3.75
CA SER A 60 1.13 -19.29 3.36
C SER A 60 2.23 -18.29 3.75
N GLY A 61 2.02 -17.47 4.79
CA GLY A 61 2.95 -16.43 5.21
C GLY A 61 2.90 -15.16 4.35
N ALA A 62 1.83 -14.94 3.60
CA ALA A 62 1.61 -13.74 2.81
C ALA A 62 0.16 -13.24 2.92
N LYS A 63 -0.05 -11.95 2.65
CA LYS A 63 -1.36 -11.29 2.65
C LYS A 63 -1.45 -10.38 1.43
N ALA A 64 -2.49 -10.52 0.62
CA ALA A 64 -2.67 -9.74 -0.60
C ALA A 64 -3.80 -8.71 -0.44
N LYS A 65 -3.82 -7.67 -1.28
CA LYS A 65 -4.97 -6.76 -1.35
C LYS A 65 -6.26 -7.52 -1.65
N SER A 66 -7.36 -7.01 -1.12
CA SER A 66 -8.72 -7.42 -1.41
C SER A 66 -9.48 -6.27 -2.08
N GLY A 67 -10.41 -6.62 -2.95
CA GLY A 67 -11.22 -5.66 -3.69
C GLY A 67 -10.44 -4.77 -4.67
N THR A 68 -11.13 -3.72 -5.14
CA THR A 68 -10.59 -2.72 -6.05
C THR A 68 -9.94 -1.61 -5.28
N TRP A 69 -8.69 -1.32 -5.62
CA TRP A 69 -7.92 -0.20 -5.11
C TRP A 69 -7.63 0.68 -6.31
N GLU A 70 -8.39 1.76 -6.45
CA GLU A 70 -8.29 2.68 -7.58
C GLU A 70 -8.47 4.11 -7.09
N ASP A 71 -7.92 5.04 -7.85
CA ASP A 71 -8.34 6.43 -7.83
C ASP A 71 -8.86 6.77 -9.23
N THR A 72 -10.05 7.33 -9.30
CA THR A 72 -10.64 7.73 -10.58
C THR A 72 -10.16 9.09 -11.05
N SER A 73 -9.52 9.87 -10.18
CA SER A 73 -9.05 11.22 -10.45
C SER A 73 -7.81 11.54 -9.63
N ALA A 74 -6.63 11.17 -10.13
CA ALA A 74 -5.36 11.51 -9.48
C ALA A 74 -5.25 13.01 -9.17
N ASP A 75 -4.71 13.32 -7.99
CA ASP A 75 -4.65 14.68 -7.42
C ASP A 75 -3.62 15.58 -8.15
N ALA A 76 -2.55 14.99 -8.67
CA ALA A 76 -1.44 15.75 -9.28
C ALA A 76 -0.68 14.97 -10.36
N ASN A 77 0.06 15.72 -11.18
CA ASN A 77 0.99 15.15 -12.14
C ASN A 77 2.26 14.63 -11.45
N GLY A 78 2.73 13.45 -11.84
CA GLY A 78 4.06 12.97 -11.43
C GLY A 78 4.26 11.48 -11.61
N VAL A 79 5.47 11.02 -11.26
CA VAL A 79 5.80 9.59 -11.25
C VAL A 79 5.71 9.07 -9.81
N ALA A 80 4.82 8.11 -9.58
CA ALA A 80 4.69 7.44 -8.30
C ALA A 80 5.96 6.65 -7.99
N GLY A 81 6.67 7.05 -6.92
CA GLY A 81 7.91 6.41 -6.48
C GLY A 81 7.71 5.59 -5.20
N HIS A 82 6.77 5.99 -4.35
CA HIS A 82 6.42 5.25 -3.15
C HIS A 82 4.94 5.44 -2.78
N PHE A 83 4.45 4.54 -1.94
CA PHE A 83 3.13 4.65 -1.33
C PHE A 83 3.25 4.66 0.19
N ARG A 84 2.21 5.20 0.83
CA ARG A 84 1.96 5.04 2.26
C ARG A 84 0.49 4.71 2.47
N ILE A 85 0.20 3.76 3.35
CA ILE A 85 -1.17 3.39 3.76
C ILE A 85 -1.37 3.83 5.20
N TYR A 86 -2.39 4.65 5.39
CA TYR A 86 -2.78 5.24 6.67
C TYR A 86 -4.02 4.55 7.19
N LYS A 87 -4.27 4.71 8.49
CA LYS A 87 -5.60 4.47 9.05
C LYS A 87 -6.63 5.38 8.37
N SER A 88 -7.91 5.15 8.66
CA SER A 88 -9.01 5.98 8.15
C SER A 88 -8.95 7.46 8.58
N ASP A 89 -8.09 7.81 9.54
CA ASP A 89 -7.81 9.21 9.90
C ASP A 89 -6.98 9.96 8.84
N GLY A 90 -6.38 9.26 7.88
CA GLY A 90 -5.54 9.84 6.82
C GLY A 90 -4.22 10.45 7.31
N VAL A 91 -3.84 10.23 8.58
CA VAL A 91 -2.67 10.84 9.24
C VAL A 91 -1.74 9.79 9.85
N THR A 92 -2.29 8.71 10.42
CA THR A 92 -1.49 7.65 11.07
C THR A 92 -1.03 6.60 10.06
N CYS A 93 0.21 6.72 9.58
CA CYS A 93 0.80 5.76 8.64
C CYS A 93 1.08 4.40 9.30
N VAL A 94 0.70 3.32 8.63
CA VAL A 94 0.91 1.93 9.10
C VAL A 94 1.86 1.18 8.17
N ILE A 95 1.73 1.36 6.86
CA ILE A 95 2.53 0.66 5.85
C ILE A 95 3.14 1.69 4.90
N GLN A 96 4.38 1.50 4.48
CA GLN A 96 5.00 2.25 3.39
C GLN A 96 5.86 1.31 2.56
N GLY A 97 6.03 1.63 1.28
CA GLY A 97 6.82 0.81 0.37
C GLY A 97 7.03 1.47 -0.98
N THR A 98 7.76 0.77 -1.83
CA THR A 98 8.07 1.20 -3.20
C THR A 98 6.90 0.98 -4.15
N VAL A 99 6.82 1.81 -5.18
CA VAL A 99 5.86 1.65 -6.27
C VAL A 99 6.61 1.29 -7.55
N SER A 100 6.08 0.33 -8.32
CA SER A 100 6.51 0.07 -9.69
C SER A 100 5.31 -0.06 -10.63
N GLY A 101 5.60 -0.15 -11.94
CA GLY A 101 4.61 -0.65 -12.89
C GLY A 101 4.37 -2.15 -12.68
N THR A 102 3.33 -2.68 -13.34
CA THR A 102 3.00 -4.11 -13.32
C THR A 102 4.18 -4.95 -13.82
N GLY A 103 4.59 -5.94 -13.02
CA GLY A 103 5.76 -6.79 -13.29
C GLY A 103 7.12 -6.14 -12.96
N GLY A 104 7.12 -4.97 -12.31
CA GLY A 104 8.32 -4.23 -11.93
C GLY A 104 8.93 -4.66 -10.59
N GLY A 105 8.21 -5.43 -9.77
CA GLY A 105 8.72 -5.99 -8.52
C GLY A 105 8.81 -5.02 -7.35
N GLY A 106 8.16 -3.86 -7.43
CA GLY A 106 7.93 -2.99 -6.28
C GLY A 106 6.95 -3.62 -5.28
N ASP A 107 6.91 -3.09 -4.06
CA ASP A 107 6.00 -3.58 -3.01
C ASP A 107 4.52 -3.39 -3.41
N MET A 108 4.24 -2.37 -4.22
CA MET A 108 2.96 -2.12 -4.89
C MET A 108 3.16 -1.90 -6.38
N GLU A 109 2.32 -2.53 -7.20
CA GLU A 109 2.35 -2.34 -8.65
C GLU A 109 1.08 -1.66 -9.17
N LEU A 110 1.29 -0.57 -9.91
CA LEU A 110 0.23 0.15 -10.60
C LEU A 110 0.10 -0.33 -12.06
N ASP A 111 -1.06 -0.07 -12.66
CA ASP A 111 -1.25 -0.17 -14.10
C ASP A 111 -0.35 0.83 -14.88
N ASN A 112 -0.12 2.01 -14.31
CA ASN A 112 0.82 3.01 -14.81
C ASN A 112 1.34 3.89 -13.66
N THR A 113 2.66 4.09 -13.61
CA THR A 113 3.30 4.90 -12.55
C THR A 113 3.36 6.39 -12.87
N THR A 114 3.18 6.79 -14.14
CA THR A 114 3.21 8.19 -14.55
C THR A 114 1.81 8.76 -14.56
N LEU A 115 1.41 9.40 -13.48
CA LEU A 115 0.06 9.91 -13.27
C LEU A 115 -0.07 11.33 -13.83
N ALA A 116 -1.13 11.56 -14.60
CA ALA A 116 -1.63 12.91 -14.90
C ALA A 116 -2.78 13.27 -13.96
N ALA A 117 -2.90 14.52 -13.54
CA ALA A 117 -4.01 14.98 -12.72
C ALA A 117 -5.34 14.70 -13.43
N GLY A 118 -6.31 14.15 -12.69
CA GLY A 118 -7.61 13.72 -13.21
C GLY A 118 -7.60 12.38 -13.95
N GLN A 119 -6.45 11.70 -14.08
CA GLN A 119 -6.38 10.35 -14.63
C GLN A 119 -6.87 9.31 -13.61
N THR A 120 -7.53 8.26 -14.11
CA THR A 120 -7.77 7.02 -13.37
C THR A 120 -6.54 6.11 -13.39
N PHE A 121 -6.19 5.54 -12.24
CA PHE A 121 -5.21 4.45 -12.15
C PHE A 121 -5.72 3.35 -11.21
N THR A 122 -5.18 2.15 -11.38
CA THR A 122 -5.52 0.99 -10.54
C THR A 122 -4.26 0.40 -9.92
N VAL A 123 -4.34 0.03 -8.64
CA VAL A 123 -3.36 -0.87 -8.02
C VAL A 123 -3.65 -2.30 -8.46
N ASN A 124 -2.80 -2.84 -9.33
CA ASN A 124 -2.94 -4.20 -9.86
C ASN A 124 -2.52 -5.24 -8.82
N THR A 125 -1.38 -5.02 -8.18
CA THR A 125 -0.85 -5.95 -7.18
C THR A 125 -0.36 -5.21 -5.94
N PHE A 126 -0.64 -5.80 -4.79
CA PHE A 126 -0.05 -5.43 -3.51
C PHE A 126 -0.08 -6.67 -2.62
N SER A 127 1.05 -7.00 -2.01
CA SER A 127 1.15 -8.10 -1.07
C SER A 127 2.21 -7.82 -0.02
N VAL A 128 1.94 -8.30 1.20
CA VAL A 128 2.90 -8.28 2.31
C VAL A 128 3.28 -9.73 2.58
N THR A 129 4.57 -10.03 2.50
CA THR A 129 5.12 -11.35 2.86
C THR A 129 5.84 -11.22 4.19
N ASP A 130 5.49 -12.08 5.15
CA ASP A 130 6.18 -12.08 6.43
C ASP A 130 7.55 -12.77 6.32
N GLY A 131 8.53 -12.24 7.03
CA GLY A 131 9.89 -12.80 7.04
C GLY A 131 9.98 -14.13 7.81
N ASN A 132 11.20 -14.68 7.88
CA ASN A 132 11.53 -15.88 8.67
C ASN A 132 10.81 -17.15 8.20
N ALA A 133 10.71 -17.31 6.88
CA ALA A 133 10.05 -18.46 6.26
C ALA A 133 10.77 -19.80 6.46
#